data_AF-A0A0C4EDB8-F1
#
_entry.id   AF-A0A0C4EDB8-F1
#
_cell.length_a   1.000
_cell.length_b   1.000
_cell.length_c   1.000
_cell.angle_alpha   90.00
_cell.angle_beta   90.00
_cell.angle_gamma   90.00
#
_symmetry.space_group_name_H-M   'P 1'
#
loop_
_entity.id
_entity.type
_entity.pdbx_description
1 polymer ?
#
loop_
_entity_poly.entity_id
_entity_poly.type
_entity_poly.pdbx_seq_one_letter_code
_entity_poly.pdbx_strand_id
1 'polypeptide(L)'
;MGRFPCATTISSTATSWSTRTASTSRASSTGKGHTVPWELIAFPEFIQAMPVSFDLPQKYDRDGQPLDEEARQTWRERQEYVEMVRSAELEDHLLSTCLGSNRSQALAYAYGAFTSTGKLGFYDRVIEEVERES
;
A
#
# COMPACT_ATOMS: atom_id res chain seq x y z
N MET A 1 20.03 27.42 -52.33
CA MET A 1 20.58 26.11 -51.95
C MET A 1 21.88 26.35 -51.19
N GLY A 2 21.80 26.39 -49.85
CA GLY A 2 22.97 26.69 -49.00
C GLY A 2 23.78 25.43 -48.71
N ARG A 3 25.10 25.53 -48.90
CA ARG A 3 26.12 24.63 -48.35
C ARG A 3 26.68 25.26 -47.07
N PHE A 4 26.93 24.46 -46.03
CA PHE A 4 28.01 24.58 -45.04
C PHE A 4 27.95 23.37 -44.06
N PRO A 5 29.02 23.04 -43.30
CA PRO A 5 29.62 21.70 -43.36
C PRO A 5 29.91 21.06 -41.98
N CYS A 6 30.55 19.89 -42.05
CA CYS A 6 31.57 19.32 -41.15
C CYS A 6 31.29 19.10 -39.64
N ALA A 7 31.31 17.81 -39.31
CA ALA A 7 31.82 17.14 -38.11
C ALA A 7 32.10 17.97 -36.84
N THR A 8 31.51 17.52 -35.73
CA THR A 8 32.11 17.66 -34.40
C THR A 8 31.93 16.36 -33.62
N THR A 9 33.08 15.77 -33.31
CA THR A 9 33.35 14.70 -32.36
C THR A 9 32.55 14.86 -31.07
N ILE A 10 31.84 13.81 -30.66
CA ILE A 10 31.30 13.70 -29.30
C ILE A 10 32.02 12.56 -28.61
N SER A 11 32.72 12.95 -27.55
CA SER A 11 33.60 12.15 -26.71
C SER A 11 32.87 10.97 -26.08
N SER A 12 33.49 9.79 -26.15
CA SER A 12 33.13 8.63 -25.33
C SER A 12 33.57 8.89 -23.89
N THR A 13 32.62 8.97 -22.97
CA THR A 13 32.90 8.73 -21.55
C THR A 13 32.12 7.51 -21.09
N ALA A 14 32.84 6.41 -20.97
CA ALA A 14 32.37 5.17 -20.40
C ALA A 14 31.99 5.42 -18.93
N THR A 15 30.69 5.33 -18.62
CA THR A 15 30.22 5.31 -17.24
C THR A 15 30.58 3.95 -16.62
N SER A 16 31.56 4.01 -15.72
CA SER A 16 31.98 2.91 -14.85
C SER A 16 30.78 2.27 -14.14
N TRP A 17 30.54 0.99 -14.40
CA TRP A 17 29.65 0.17 -13.60
C TRP A 17 30.37 -0.26 -12.32
N SER A 18 30.04 0.39 -11.21
CA SER A 18 30.44 -0.06 -9.88
C SER A 18 29.77 -1.39 -9.57
N THR A 19 30.57 -2.45 -9.55
CA THR A 19 30.22 -3.75 -8.96
C THR A 19 30.04 -3.58 -7.46
N ARG A 20 28.80 -3.32 -7.02
CA ARG A 20 28.43 -3.47 -5.61
C ARG A 20 28.31 -4.96 -5.32
N THR A 21 29.27 -5.44 -4.55
CA THR A 21 29.30 -6.78 -3.97
C THR A 21 28.00 -7.05 -3.21
N ALA A 22 27.29 -8.11 -3.60
CA ALA A 22 26.17 -8.64 -2.84
C ALA A 22 26.70 -9.32 -1.57
N SER A 23 26.68 -8.60 -0.46
CA SER A 23 26.90 -9.17 0.86
C SER A 23 25.69 -10.03 1.22
N THR A 24 25.80 -11.33 1.00
CA THR A 24 24.84 -12.33 1.49
C THR A 24 24.98 -12.45 2.99
N SER A 25 24.12 -11.79 3.77
CA SER A 25 23.92 -12.12 5.18
C SER A 25 22.90 -13.25 5.28
N ARG A 26 23.39 -14.44 5.60
CA ARG A 26 22.57 -15.59 5.98
C ARG A 26 22.05 -15.32 7.39
N ALA A 27 20.81 -14.85 7.52
CA ALA A 27 20.13 -14.81 8.81
C ALA A 27 19.47 -16.16 9.08
N SER A 28 20.05 -16.92 10.00
CA SER A 28 19.42 -18.07 10.63
C SER A 28 18.87 -17.65 11.99
N SER A 29 17.76 -18.27 12.38
CA SER A 29 17.18 -18.35 13.73
C SER A 29 15.93 -17.48 14.00
N THR A 30 14.81 -18.22 14.12
CA THR A 30 13.90 -18.22 15.27
C THR A 30 13.06 -16.96 15.56
N GLY A 31 11.75 -17.12 15.36
CA GLY A 31 10.71 -16.13 15.66
C GLY A 31 10.23 -15.43 14.39
N LYS A 32 9.17 -15.96 13.76
CA LYS A 32 8.47 -15.27 12.66
C LYS A 32 7.69 -14.08 13.24
N GLY A 33 8.41 -13.03 13.61
CA GLY A 33 7.83 -11.70 13.76
C GLY A 33 7.63 -11.15 12.37
N HIS A 34 6.41 -11.25 11.83
CA HIS A 34 6.06 -10.64 10.56
C HIS A 34 5.84 -9.14 10.78
N THR A 35 6.92 -8.38 10.96
CA THR A 35 6.85 -6.91 10.85
C THR A 35 6.71 -6.59 9.37
N VAL A 36 5.48 -6.42 8.91
CA VAL A 36 5.21 -5.92 7.56
C VAL A 36 5.34 -4.39 7.63
N PRO A 37 6.25 -3.78 6.84
CA PRO A 37 6.31 -2.34 6.71
C PRO A 37 4.92 -1.77 6.44
N TRP A 38 4.56 -0.74 7.19
CA TRP A 38 3.28 -0.06 7.07
C TRP A 38 2.90 0.30 5.63
N GLU A 39 3.88 0.75 4.85
CA GLU A 39 3.72 1.16 3.45
C GLU A 39 3.28 0.00 2.54
N LEU A 40 3.43 -1.26 2.98
CA LEU A 40 2.96 -2.42 2.24
C LEU A 40 1.50 -2.78 2.58
N ILE A 41 0.98 -2.37 3.73
CA ILE A 41 -0.42 -2.69 4.12
C ILE A 41 -1.41 -1.60 3.75
N ALA A 42 -0.96 -0.41 3.38
CA ALA A 42 -1.81 0.68 2.92
C ALA A 42 -2.04 0.60 1.40
N PHE A 43 -3.28 0.86 0.97
CA PHE A 43 -3.55 1.08 -0.44
C PHE A 43 -2.84 2.35 -0.96
N PRO A 44 -2.47 2.38 -2.26
CA PRO A 44 -2.08 3.62 -2.93
C PRO A 44 -3.13 4.72 -2.75
N GLU A 45 -2.68 5.98 -2.63
CA GLU A 45 -3.54 7.14 -2.29
C GLU A 45 -4.77 7.29 -3.20
N PHE A 46 -4.64 6.99 -4.50
CA PHE A 46 -5.73 7.15 -5.48
C PHE A 46 -6.86 6.12 -5.33
N ILE A 47 -6.61 4.99 -4.64
CA ILE A 47 -7.63 4.00 -4.25
C ILE A 47 -7.75 3.88 -2.73
N GLN A 48 -7.24 4.87 -2.00
CA GLN A 48 -7.40 4.95 -0.56
C GLN A 48 -8.77 5.55 -0.24
N ALA A 49 -9.45 4.93 0.71
CA ALA A 49 -10.75 5.32 1.21
C ALA A 49 -10.82 5.00 2.71
N MET A 50 -11.67 5.76 3.41
CA MET A 50 -11.89 5.62 4.83
C MET A 50 -12.45 4.22 5.16
N PRO A 51 -11.88 3.50 6.14
CA PRO A 51 -12.46 2.24 6.60
C PRO A 51 -13.85 2.48 7.21
N VAL A 52 -14.74 1.51 7.07
CA VAL A 52 -16.14 1.61 7.51
C VAL A 52 -16.25 1.96 9.00
N SER A 53 -15.38 1.41 9.84
CA SER A 53 -15.35 1.67 11.29
C SER A 53 -15.06 3.13 11.66
N PHE A 54 -14.40 3.87 10.77
CA PHE A 54 -14.09 5.28 10.95
C PHE A 54 -15.14 6.22 10.37
N ASP A 55 -16.03 5.71 9.54
CA ASP A 55 -17.01 6.54 8.84
C ASP A 55 -18.39 6.48 9.52
N LEU A 56 -19.32 7.31 9.04
CA LEU A 56 -20.68 7.37 9.56
C LEU A 56 -21.52 6.21 8.99
N PRO A 57 -22.21 5.42 9.83
CA PRO A 57 -23.04 4.30 9.37
C PRO A 57 -24.11 4.69 8.33
N GLN A 58 -24.54 5.95 8.34
CA GLN A 58 -25.55 6.52 7.44
C GLN A 58 -25.09 6.58 5.98
N LYS A 59 -23.78 6.45 5.71
CA LYS A 59 -23.22 6.45 4.36
C LYS A 59 -23.25 5.08 3.69
N TYR A 60 -23.67 4.05 4.43
CA TYR A 60 -23.69 2.68 3.94
C TYR A 60 -25.13 2.16 3.89
N ASP A 61 -25.39 1.27 2.94
CA ASP A 61 -26.65 0.56 2.86
C ASP A 61 -26.75 -0.57 3.90
N ARG A 62 -27.81 -1.37 3.82
CA ARG A 62 -28.04 -2.49 4.74
C ARG A 62 -27.02 -3.62 4.59
N ASP A 63 -26.35 -3.70 3.44
CA ASP A 63 -25.34 -4.70 3.13
C ASP A 63 -23.92 -4.19 3.46
N GLY A 64 -23.81 -2.97 4.02
CA GLY A 64 -22.55 -2.33 4.37
C GLY A 64 -21.79 -1.75 3.18
N GLN A 65 -22.44 -1.60 2.01
CA GLN A 65 -21.85 -1.01 0.82
C GLN A 65 -22.02 0.52 0.81
N PRO A 66 -21.07 1.29 0.25
CA PRO A 66 -21.20 2.73 0.14
C PRO A 66 -22.42 3.12 -0.71
N LEU A 67 -23.23 4.04 -0.18
CA LEU A 67 -24.34 4.66 -0.91
C LEU A 67 -23.84 5.55 -2.05
N ASP A 68 -22.69 6.18 -1.84
CA ASP A 68 -22.02 6.98 -2.86
C ASP A 68 -21.40 6.09 -3.96
N GLU A 69 -21.62 6.45 -5.23
CA GLU A 69 -21.16 5.64 -6.36
C GLU A 69 -19.65 5.72 -6.55
N GLU A 70 -19.04 6.88 -6.29
CA GLU A 70 -17.58 7.05 -6.37
C GLU A 70 -16.90 6.15 -5.32
N ALA A 71 -17.35 6.19 -4.06
CA ALA A 71 -16.87 5.29 -3.02
C ALA A 71 -17.06 3.81 -3.39
N ARG A 72 -18.18 3.45 -4.01
CA ARG A 72 -18.44 2.07 -4.46
C ARG A 72 -17.50 1.64 -5.59
N GLN A 73 -17.20 2.56 -6.51
CA GLN A 73 -16.21 2.35 -7.56
C GLN A 73 -14.81 2.14 -6.97
N THR A 74 -14.38 2.98 -6.02
CA THR A 74 -13.10 2.80 -5.32
C THR A 74 -13.01 1.45 -4.61
N TRP A 75 -14.11 0.97 -4.04
CA TRP A 75 -14.14 -0.35 -3.40
C TRP A 75 -13.98 -1.49 -4.41
N ARG A 76 -14.56 -1.37 -5.60
CA ARG A 76 -14.32 -2.33 -6.70
C ARG A 76 -12.85 -2.33 -7.11
N GLU A 77 -12.27 -1.15 -7.32
CA GLU A 77 -10.85 -0.99 -7.69
C GLU A 77 -9.90 -1.58 -6.64
N ARG A 78 -10.25 -1.47 -5.35
CA ARG A 78 -9.50 -2.13 -4.27
C ARG A 78 -9.51 -3.65 -4.39
N GLN A 79 -10.67 -4.24 -4.68
CA GLN A 79 -10.76 -5.70 -4.86
C GLN A 79 -9.95 -6.15 -6.07
N GLU A 80 -10.06 -5.44 -7.20
CA GLU A 80 -9.26 -5.70 -8.39
C GLU A 80 -7.75 -5.55 -8.10
N TYR A 81 -7.36 -4.57 -7.29
CA TYR A 81 -5.98 -4.40 -6.85
C TYR A 81 -5.50 -5.58 -5.99
N VAL A 82 -6.32 -6.04 -5.04
CA VAL A 82 -6.00 -7.21 -4.20
C VAL A 82 -5.83 -8.47 -5.05
N GLU A 83 -6.67 -8.67 -6.06
CA GLU A 83 -6.56 -9.78 -7.01
C GLU A 83 -5.30 -9.68 -7.88
N MET A 84 -4.98 -8.47 -8.36
CA MET A 84 -3.74 -8.21 -9.09
C MET A 84 -2.52 -8.54 -8.22
N VAL A 85 -2.47 -8.04 -6.98
CA VAL A 85 -1.40 -8.34 -6.03
C VAL A 85 -1.30 -9.84 -5.78
N ARG A 86 -2.44 -10.51 -5.52
CA ARG A 86 -2.48 -11.95 -5.31
C ARG A 86 -1.89 -12.73 -6.50
N SER A 87 -2.17 -12.29 -7.73
CA SER A 87 -1.64 -12.93 -8.94
C SER A 87 -0.13 -12.69 -9.13
N ALA A 88 0.39 -11.58 -8.61
CA ALA A 88 1.81 -11.25 -8.64
C ALA A 88 2.59 -11.94 -7.51
N GLU A 89 1.91 -12.26 -6.40
CA GLU A 89 2.47 -13.05 -5.31
C GLU A 89 2.62 -14.51 -5.74
N LEU A 90 3.85 -15.02 -5.69
CA LEU A 90 4.17 -16.36 -6.18
C LEU A 90 3.66 -17.47 -5.25
N GLU A 91 3.88 -17.36 -3.93
CA GLU A 91 3.66 -18.49 -3.02
C GLU A 91 2.98 -18.16 -1.69
N ASP A 92 3.26 -17.02 -1.06
CA ASP A 92 2.88 -16.78 0.33
C ASP A 92 1.58 -15.96 0.50
N HIS A 93 1.15 -15.25 -0.55
CA HIS A 93 -0.07 -14.43 -0.60
C HIS A 93 -0.27 -13.49 0.60
N LEU A 94 0.81 -13.14 1.30
CA LEU A 94 0.74 -12.42 2.57
C LEU A 94 0.28 -10.99 2.38
N LEU A 95 0.75 -10.33 1.32
CA LEU A 95 0.40 -8.97 0.97
C LEU A 95 -1.06 -8.87 0.53
N SER A 96 -1.55 -9.75 -0.35
CA SER A 96 -2.97 -9.73 -0.73
C SER A 96 -3.88 -10.09 0.45
N THR A 97 -3.45 -10.99 1.35
CA THR A 97 -4.18 -11.30 2.59
C THR A 97 -4.23 -10.10 3.52
N CYS A 98 -3.13 -9.38 3.71
CA CYS A 98 -3.09 -8.15 4.49
C CYS A 98 -3.93 -7.03 3.86
N LEU A 99 -3.84 -6.83 2.54
CA LEU A 99 -4.61 -5.79 1.84
C LEU A 99 -6.12 -6.06 1.88
N GLY A 100 -6.53 -7.33 1.79
CA GLY A 100 -7.94 -7.74 1.88
C GLY A 100 -8.53 -7.73 3.29
N SER A 101 -7.71 -7.57 4.34
CA SER A 101 -8.19 -7.59 5.72
C SER A 101 -8.68 -6.22 6.17
N ASN A 102 -9.96 -6.13 6.56
CA ASN A 102 -10.55 -4.92 7.11
C ASN A 102 -9.79 -4.40 8.33
N ARG A 103 -9.35 -5.31 9.23
CA ARG A 103 -8.54 -4.96 10.40
C ARG A 103 -7.19 -4.34 10.00
N SER A 104 -6.51 -4.94 9.03
CA SER A 104 -5.26 -4.40 8.51
C SER A 104 -5.47 -3.03 7.87
N GLN A 105 -6.58 -2.81 7.15
CA GLN A 105 -6.91 -1.51 6.57
C GLN A 105 -7.32 -0.46 7.60
N ALA A 106 -8.06 -0.85 8.64
CA ALA A 106 -8.43 0.03 9.75
C ALA A 106 -7.17 0.49 10.50
N LEU A 107 -6.26 -0.44 10.78
CA LEU A 107 -4.94 -0.13 11.33
C LEU A 107 -4.15 0.74 10.38
N ALA A 108 -4.06 0.39 9.08
CA ALA A 108 -3.45 1.12 7.95
C ALA A 108 -3.99 2.54 7.75
N TYR A 109 -5.19 2.82 8.26
CA TYR A 109 -5.75 4.16 8.23
C TYR A 109 -5.44 4.92 9.52
N ALA A 110 -5.60 4.25 10.68
CA ALA A 110 -5.38 4.82 12.00
C ALA A 110 -3.99 5.45 12.13
N TYR A 111 -2.94 4.68 11.84
CA TYR A 111 -1.58 5.16 11.99
C TYR A 111 -1.17 6.16 10.90
N GLY A 112 -1.81 6.13 9.73
CA GLY A 112 -1.67 7.17 8.71
C GLY A 112 -2.27 8.49 9.18
N ALA A 113 -3.48 8.47 9.76
CA ALA A 113 -4.12 9.64 10.35
C ALA A 113 -3.33 10.19 11.55
N PHE A 114 -2.74 9.30 12.36
CA PHE A 114 -1.89 9.68 13.48
C PHE A 114 -0.64 10.43 13.02
N THR A 115 0.10 9.86 12.05
CA THR A 115 1.36 10.42 11.56
C THR A 115 1.17 11.70 10.72
N SER A 116 0.10 11.77 9.93
CA SER A 116 -0.17 12.92 9.05
C SER A 116 -0.86 14.10 9.76
N THR A 117 -1.83 13.82 10.63
CA THR A 117 -2.77 14.84 11.12
C THR A 117 -2.71 15.03 12.63
N GLY A 118 -2.19 14.06 13.39
CA GLY A 118 -2.02 14.17 14.85
C GLY A 118 -3.32 14.35 15.65
N LYS A 119 -4.48 14.02 15.07
CA LYS A 119 -5.79 14.20 15.73
C LYS A 119 -5.99 13.13 16.81
N LEU A 120 -5.80 13.51 18.08
CA LEU A 120 -6.20 12.75 19.25
C LEU A 120 -7.74 12.71 19.36
N GLY A 121 -8.32 11.51 19.45
CA GLY A 121 -9.77 11.30 19.66
C GLY A 121 -10.48 10.39 18.64
N PHE A 122 -9.81 9.96 17.57
CA PHE A 122 -10.38 9.09 16.53
C PHE A 122 -10.13 7.58 16.74
N TYR A 123 -9.36 7.19 17.76
CA TYR A 123 -8.77 5.84 17.83
C TYR A 123 -9.57 4.80 18.64
N ASP A 124 -10.56 5.23 19.43
CA ASP A 124 -11.33 4.31 20.31
C ASP A 124 -11.99 3.19 19.51
N ARG A 125 -12.64 3.51 18.39
CA ARG A 125 -13.29 2.52 17.51
C ARG A 125 -12.32 1.54 16.85
N VAL A 126 -11.07 1.97 16.63
CA VAL A 126 -10.01 1.14 16.06
C VAL A 126 -9.60 0.09 17.06
N ILE A 127 -9.46 0.50 18.32
CA ILE A 127 -9.12 -0.38 19.42
C ILE A 127 -10.23 -1.41 19.59
N GLU A 128 -11.50 -1.00 19.58
CA GLU A 128 -12.66 -1.90 19.63
C GLU A 128 -12.64 -2.95 18.50
N GLU A 129 -12.34 -2.55 17.26
CA GLU A 129 -12.30 -3.48 16.12
C GLU A 129 -11.12 -4.45 16.17
N VAL A 130 -9.96 -3.99 16.65
CA VAL A 130 -8.77 -4.82 16.88
C VAL A 130 -9.01 -5.82 18.02
N GLU A 131 -9.72 -5.41 19.07
CA GLU A 131 -10.05 -6.25 20.22
C GLU A 131 -11.15 -7.29 19.90
N ARG A 132 -12.11 -6.97 19.03
CA ARG A 132 -13.21 -7.88 18.64
C ARG A 132 -12.76 -9.12 17.86
N GLU A 133 -11.59 -9.06 17.21
CA GLU A 133 -11.05 -10.13 16.35
C GLU A 133 -9.79 -10.80 16.93
N SER A 134 -9.52 -10.63 18.22
CA SER A 134 -8.40 -11.27 18.95
C SER A 134 -8.92 -12.38 19.86
#